data_AF-A0A356QG68-F1
#
_entry.id   AF-A0A356QG68-F1
#
_cell.length_a   1.000
_cell.length_b   1.000
_cell.length_c   1.000
_cell.angle_alpha   90.00
_cell.angle_beta   90.00
_cell.angle_gamma   90.00
#
_symmetry.space_group_name_H-M   'P 1'
#
loop_
_entity.id
_entity.type
_entity.pdbx_description
1 polymer ?
#
loop_
_entity_poly.entity_id
_entity_poly.type
_entity_poly.pdbx_seq_one_letter_code
_entity_poly.pdbx_strand_id
1 'polypeptide(L)' 'MNRILKTTVIAAAVMSVAGVAQARDQIRIVGSSTVYPFASYVTEEFGALTNYPTPVIESTGSGG' A
#
# COMPACT_ATOMS: atom_id res chain seq x y z
N MET A 1 -15.02 -41.37 -11.16
CA MET A 1 -13.68 -40.78 -10.95
C MET A 1 -13.57 -39.33 -11.47
N ASN A 2 -14.05 -39.02 -12.69
CA ASN A 2 -13.79 -37.71 -13.33
C ASN A 2 -14.48 -36.48 -12.69
N ARG A 3 -15.62 -36.64 -12.00
CA ARG A 3 -16.30 -35.51 -11.34
C ARG A 3 -15.54 -35.01 -10.10
N ILE A 4 -15.04 -35.94 -9.29
CA ILE A 4 -14.26 -35.65 -8.08
C ILE A 4 -12.95 -34.97 -8.47
N LEU A 5 -12.26 -35.49 -9.49
CA LEU A 5 -11.02 -34.89 -10.00
C LEU A 5 -11.23 -33.46 -10.50
N LYS A 6 -12.36 -33.19 -11.20
CA LYS A 6 -12.72 -31.84 -11.67
C LYS A 6 -13.02 -30.89 -10.51
N THR A 7 -13.73 -31.33 -9.48
CA THR A 7 -14.05 -30.48 -8.32
C THR A 7 -12.80 -30.13 -7.50
N THR A 8 -11.85 -31.04 -7.37
CA THR A 8 -10.60 -30.78 -6.63
C THR A 8 -9.70 -29.78 -7.35
N VAL A 9 -9.62 -29.86 -8.69
CA VAL A 9 -8.86 -28.88 -9.50
C VAL A 9 -9.46 -27.48 -9.40
N ILE A 10 -10.78 -27.37 -9.44
CA ILE A 10 -11.46 -26.07 -9.28
C ILE A 10 -11.24 -25.51 -7.87
N ALA A 11 -11.36 -26.34 -6.83
CA ALA A 11 -11.13 -25.92 -5.45
C ALA A 11 -9.67 -25.45 -5.23
N ALA A 12 -8.69 -26.16 -5.80
CA ALA A 12 -7.28 -25.77 -5.74
C ALA A 12 -7.01 -24.44 -6.49
N ALA A 13 -7.65 -24.22 -7.63
CA ALA A 13 -7.55 -22.97 -8.38
C ALA A 13 -8.11 -21.78 -7.58
N VAL A 14 -9.26 -21.94 -6.92
CA VAL A 14 -9.86 -20.90 -6.07
C VAL A 14 -8.96 -20.57 -4.86
N MET A 15 -8.36 -21.59 -4.23
CA MET A 15 -7.43 -21.37 -3.11
C MET A 15 -6.13 -20.67 -3.53
N SER A 16 -5.69 -20.82 -4.79
CA SER A 16 -4.49 -20.14 -5.29
C SER A 16 -4.63 -18.62 -5.47
N VAL A 17 -5.87 -18.11 -5.52
CA VAL A 17 -6.16 -16.66 -5.62
C VAL A 17 -6.32 -16.00 -4.25
N ALA A 18 -6.49 -16.79 -3.17
CA ALA A 18 -6.82 -16.29 -1.83
C ALA A 18 -5.66 -15.63 -1.07
N GLY A 19 -4.48 -15.48 -1.68
CA GLY A 19 -3.24 -15.17 -0.95
C GLY A 19 -2.49 -13.89 -1.33
N VAL A 20 -2.93 -13.09 -2.30
CA VAL A 20 -2.20 -11.87 -2.66
C VAL A 20 -2.73 -10.69 -1.86
N ALA A 21 -2.46 -10.69 -0.56
CA ALA A 21 -2.49 -9.45 0.21
C ALA A 21 -1.34 -8.58 -0.30
N GLN A 22 -1.59 -7.78 -1.34
CA GLN A 22 -0.71 -6.68 -1.73
C GLN A 22 -0.69 -5.70 -0.57
N ALA A 23 0.25 -5.88 0.36
CA ALA A 23 0.62 -4.84 1.28
C ALA A 23 1.02 -3.65 0.41
N ARG A 24 0.21 -2.58 0.44
CA ARG A 24 0.59 -1.35 -0.22
C ARG A 24 1.74 -0.79 0.59
N ASP A 25 2.96 -0.97 0.09
CA ASP A 25 4.18 -0.39 0.68
C ASP A 25 4.20 1.13 0.45
N GLN A 26 3.16 1.84 0.87
CA GLN A 26 3.04 3.29 0.73
C GLN A 26 2.74 3.90 2.09
N ILE A 27 3.67 4.72 2.55
CA ILE A 27 3.52 5.52 3.77
C ILE A 27 2.60 6.70 3.44
N ARG A 28 1.53 6.87 4.23
CA ARG A 28 0.61 8.02 4.18
C ARG A 28 0.75 8.83 5.46
N ILE A 29 0.97 10.13 5.31
CA ILE A 29 1.22 11.07 6.39
C ILE A 29 0.12 12.13 6.34
N VAL A 30 -0.55 12.35 7.48
CA VAL A 30 -1.53 13.44 7.67
C VAL A 30 -1.10 14.26 8.87
N GLY A 31 -1.21 15.59 8.78
CA GLY A 31 -0.78 16.46 9.87
C GLY A 31 -1.07 17.95 9.69
N SER A 32 -0.38 18.76 10.50
CA SER A 32 -0.58 20.20 10.54
C SER A 32 -0.20 20.89 9.24
N SER A 33 -1.09 21.76 8.76
CA SER A 33 -0.87 22.62 7.59
C SER A 33 0.31 23.57 7.76
N THR A 34 0.70 23.90 8.99
CA THR A 34 1.83 24.80 9.26
C THR A 34 3.19 24.18 8.95
N VAL A 35 3.31 22.85 9.03
CA VAL A 35 4.55 22.11 8.72
C VAL A 35 4.51 21.41 7.37
N TYR A 36 3.36 21.45 6.68
CA TYR A 36 3.14 20.77 5.41
C TYR A 36 4.18 21.14 4.33
N PRO A 37 4.56 22.42 4.13
CA PRO A 37 5.55 22.76 3.09
C PRO A 37 6.93 22.14 3.36
N PHE A 38 7.34 22.11 4.63
CA PHE A 38 8.60 21.49 5.03
C PHE A 38 8.54 19.97 4.88
N ALA A 39 7.48 19.34 5.38
CA ALA A 39 7.34 17.89 5.31
C ALA A 39 7.18 17.37 3.87
N SER A 40 6.59 18.16 2.97
CA SER A 40 6.51 17.84 1.53
C SER A 40 7.90 17.74 0.90
N TYR A 41 8.77 18.70 1.17
CA TYR A 41 10.16 18.66 0.69
C TYR A 41 10.90 17.42 1.22
N VAL A 42 10.75 17.10 2.51
CA VAL A 42 11.38 15.91 3.10
C VAL A 42 10.88 14.62 2.45
N THR A 43 9.58 14.52 2.11
CA THR A 43 9.05 13.33 1.43
C THR A 43 9.63 13.17 0.03
N GLU A 44 9.78 14.26 -0.73
CA GLU A 44 10.40 14.25 -2.06
C GLU A 44 11.88 13.87 -1.99
N GLU A 45 12.63 14.48 -1.06
CA GLU A 45 14.04 14.18 -0.83
C GLU A 45 14.24 12.71 -0.41
N PHE A 46 13.39 12.19 0.48
CA PHE A 46 13.44 10.77 0.88
C PHE A 46 13.24 9.82 -0.31
N GLY A 47 12.28 10.12 -1.20
CA GLY A 47 12.08 9.34 -2.42
C GLY A 47 13.22 9.47 -3.43
N ALA A 48 13.94 10.60 -3.44
CA ALA A 48 15.09 10.82 -4.31
C ALA A 48 16.38 10.15 -3.80
N LEU A 49 16.56 10.06 -2.47
CA LEU A 49 17.78 9.54 -1.85
C LEU A 49 17.71 8.06 -1.48
N THR A 50 16.51 7.48 -1.40
CA THR A 50 16.32 6.09 -0.98
C THR A 50 15.71 5.24 -2.09
N ASN A 51 15.77 3.93 -1.93
CA ASN A 51 15.08 2.99 -2.84
C ASN A 51 13.61 2.76 -2.45
N TYR A 52 13.10 3.52 -1.47
CA TYR A 52 11.73 3.39 -1.00
C TYR A 52 10.82 4.36 -1.76
N PRO A 53 9.54 4.01 -1.96
CA PRO A 53 8.59 4.90 -2.62
C PRO A 53 8.38 6.18 -1.81
N THR A 54 8.23 7.30 -2.53
CA THR A 54 7.91 8.60 -1.96
C THR A 54 6.63 8.51 -1.12
N PRO A 55 6.67 8.91 0.17
CA PRO A 55 5.49 8.97 1.01
C PRO A 55 4.46 9.96 0.47
N VAL A 56 3.18 9.67 0.66
CA VAL A 56 2.09 10.62 0.35
C VAL A 56 1.81 11.44 1.60
N ILE A 57 1.86 12.77 1.46
CA ILE A 57 1.56 13.70 2.55
C ILE A 57 0.30 14.51 2.24
N GLU A 58 -0.57 14.65 3.24
CA GLU A 58 -1.82 15.42 3.16
C GLU A 58 -1.92 16.39 4.35
N SER A 59 -2.42 17.60 4.09
CA SER A 59 -2.57 18.67 5.09
C SER A 59 -4.02 18.72 5.60
N THR A 60 -4.30 18.06 6.72
CA THR A 60 -5.63 18.09 7.36
C THR A 60 -5.73 19.09 8.51
N GLY A 61 -4.61 19.64 8.97
CA GLY A 61 -4.54 20.48 10.17
C GLY A 61 -4.39 19.64 11.45
N SER A 62 -3.90 20.26 12.53
CA SER A 62 -3.67 19.57 13.81
C SER A 62 -4.94 19.11 14.53
N GLY A 63 -6.11 19.57 14.08
CA GLY A 63 -7.42 19.12 14.56
C GLY A 63 -8.16 18.20 13.57
N GLY A 64 -7.46 17.70 12.54
CA GLY A 64 -7.99 16.72 11.59
C GLY A 64 -8.25 15.35 12.18
#